data_AF-A0AAU7Z6S7-F1
#
_entry.id   AF-A0AAU7Z6S7-F1
#
_cell.length_a   1.000
_cell.length_b   1.000
_cell.length_c   1.000
_cell.angle_alpha   90.00
_cell.angle_beta   90.00
_cell.angle_gamma   90.00
#
_symmetry.space_group_name_H-M   'P 1'
#
loop_
_entity.id
_entity.type
_entity.pdbx_description
1 polymer ?
#
loop_
_entity_poly.entity_id
_entity_poly.type
_entity_poly.pdbx_seq_one_letter_code
_entity_poly.pdbx_strand_id
1 'polypeptide(L)'
;MKTSFVKRLLPVVILIGFLFAPTCQVKAQDASVPSANAGQQAPEAQSPEKSQQEEDENDKYLHSPMVRALGAKVGLNAEQAATAFTVANFVVLAGLVGWFLAKTLPKTFRDRNTSIQKQLVDARSATEDANARLSSVEGRLSKLDGEIAAMRAQAEKDSALDERRIAASVEEEKQKILAAAEQEITAATALAQRQIQQYAAELAIEQAARKLVVTAETDRLLVQSFAQRLTGDDSKKGQN
;
A
#
# COMPACT_ATOMS: atom_id res chain seq x y z
N MET A 1 1.39 3.65 37.15
CA MET A 1 1.46 4.77 38.12
C MET A 1 2.82 4.75 38.79
N LYS A 2 3.79 5.53 38.28
CA LYS A 2 4.90 6.16 39.03
C LYS A 2 5.74 7.03 38.08
N THR A 3 5.60 8.33 38.33
CA THR A 3 6.45 9.50 38.05
C THR A 3 7.87 9.29 38.62
N SER A 4 8.98 9.97 38.28
CA SER A 4 9.33 11.15 37.47
C SER A 4 10.88 11.33 37.51
N PHE A 5 11.40 12.14 36.56
CA PHE A 5 12.53 13.09 36.73
C PHE A 5 14.00 12.60 36.50
N VAL A 6 14.64 13.10 35.42
CA VAL A 6 15.75 14.11 35.40
C VAL A 6 16.56 14.06 34.07
N LYS A 7 16.57 15.21 33.37
CA LYS A 7 17.56 15.82 32.45
C LYS A 7 18.71 14.97 31.85
N ARG A 8 18.90 15.04 30.52
CA ARG A 8 20.02 15.76 29.82
C ARG A 8 20.01 15.55 28.28
N LEU A 9 20.11 16.68 27.57
CA LEU A 9 20.79 16.99 26.29
C LEU A 9 20.62 16.13 25.00
N LEU A 10 20.24 16.86 23.93
CA LEU A 10 20.41 16.72 22.46
C LEU A 10 21.46 15.69 21.96
N PRO A 11 21.30 15.04 20.77
CA PRO A 11 21.56 15.72 19.47
C PRO A 11 20.87 15.15 18.20
N VAL A 12 20.46 15.99 17.23
CA VAL A 12 20.34 15.57 15.80
C VAL A 12 20.71 16.73 14.88
N VAL A 13 21.90 16.63 14.27
CA VAL A 13 22.36 17.41 13.11
C VAL A 13 22.47 16.42 11.96
N ILE A 14 21.52 16.45 11.01
CA ILE A 14 21.66 15.83 9.68
C ILE A 14 20.83 16.66 8.71
N LEU A 15 21.44 17.58 7.97
CA LEU A 15 21.12 17.92 6.58
C LEU A 15 22.13 18.96 6.07
N ILE A 16 22.36 18.97 4.75
CA ILE A 16 23.22 19.87 3.96
C ILE A 16 24.54 19.21 3.55
N GLY A 17 24.42 18.41 2.50
CA GLY A 17 25.51 17.85 1.72
C GLY A 17 25.02 17.52 0.31
N PHE A 18 24.34 18.46 -0.34
CA PHE A 18 23.99 18.37 -1.76
C PHE A 18 23.71 19.79 -2.26
N LEU A 19 24.68 20.39 -2.96
CA LEU A 19 24.52 21.45 -3.97
C LEU A 19 25.90 22.01 -4.30
N PHE A 20 26.57 21.42 -5.29
CA PHE A 20 27.51 22.16 -6.14
C PHE A 20 27.66 21.39 -7.46
N ALA A 21 26.78 21.72 -8.41
CA ALA A 21 26.96 21.45 -9.84
C ALA A 21 26.83 22.80 -10.57
N PRO A 22 27.68 23.12 -11.55
CA PRO A 22 27.72 24.41 -12.19
C PRO A 22 26.63 24.51 -13.26
N THR A 23 25.77 25.51 -13.16
CA THR A 23 24.85 25.89 -14.23
C THR A 23 25.56 26.77 -15.24
N CYS A 24 25.65 26.28 -16.48
CA CYS A 24 25.84 27.08 -17.69
C CYS A 24 24.81 28.23 -17.71
N GLN A 25 25.27 29.47 -17.90
CA GLN A 25 24.42 30.57 -18.34
C GLN A 25 24.79 30.98 -19.76
N VAL A 26 23.79 30.89 -20.63
CA VAL A 26 23.76 31.34 -22.02
C VAL A 26 23.50 32.85 -22.03
N LYS A 27 24.30 33.60 -22.79
CA LYS A 27 24.21 35.05 -22.92
C LYS A 27 23.50 35.38 -24.24
N ALA A 28 22.30 35.93 -24.15
CA ALA A 28 21.58 36.52 -25.29
C ALA A 28 21.86 38.02 -25.37
N GLN A 29 22.01 38.51 -26.60
CA GLN A 29 22.19 39.91 -27.01
C GLN A 29 20.96 40.75 -26.71
N ASP A 30 21.18 42.02 -26.34
CA ASP A 30 20.42 43.10 -26.95
C ASP A 30 21.22 44.41 -26.99
N ALA A 31 20.98 45.18 -28.04
CA ALA A 31 21.72 46.36 -28.45
C ALA A 31 21.09 47.67 -27.95
N SER A 32 21.89 48.64 -27.49
CA SER A 32 21.75 50.09 -27.77
C SER A 32 22.86 50.93 -27.11
N VAL A 33 23.32 51.91 -27.89
CA VAL A 33 24.39 52.95 -27.76
C VAL A 33 24.19 53.97 -26.60
N PRO A 34 25.15 54.89 -26.26
CA PRO A 34 26.53 55.07 -26.73
C PRO A 34 27.59 55.30 -25.61
N SER A 35 28.86 55.31 -26.03
CA SER A 35 30.05 55.66 -25.26
C SER A 35 30.16 57.18 -25.04
N ALA A 36 30.50 57.61 -23.82
CA ALA A 36 31.01 58.94 -23.51
C ALA A 36 32.21 58.81 -22.58
N ASN A 37 33.36 59.27 -23.06
CA ASN A 37 34.64 59.29 -22.40
C ASN A 37 34.92 60.70 -21.82
N ALA A 38 35.77 60.73 -20.79
CA ALA A 38 36.60 61.85 -20.31
C ALA A 38 36.02 62.89 -19.31
N GLY A 39 36.80 63.06 -18.22
CA GLY A 39 37.07 64.34 -17.54
C GLY A 39 36.39 64.53 -16.18
N GLN A 40 36.98 64.07 -15.07
CA GLN A 40 37.94 64.79 -14.21
C GLN A 40 37.34 65.93 -13.37
N GLN A 41 37.47 65.79 -12.04
CA GLN A 41 37.73 66.92 -11.15
C GLN A 41 38.51 66.46 -9.91
N ALA A 42 39.82 66.69 -9.94
CA ALA A 42 40.58 67.23 -8.80
C ALA A 42 40.46 68.78 -8.88
N PRO A 43 40.63 69.53 -7.78
CA PRO A 43 41.96 70.12 -7.49
C PRO A 43 42.28 70.27 -5.98
N GLU A 44 43.53 70.01 -5.55
CA GLU A 44 44.57 70.98 -5.12
C GLU A 44 44.74 70.99 -3.59
N ALA A 45 45.91 71.11 -2.95
CA ALA A 45 47.32 71.12 -3.35
C ALA A 45 48.20 70.98 -2.09
N GLN A 46 49.51 70.80 -2.31
CA GLN A 46 50.68 71.05 -1.44
C GLN A 46 51.37 69.83 -0.77
N SER A 47 52.53 69.48 -1.34
CA SER A 47 53.70 68.91 -0.66
C SER A 47 54.38 70.00 0.22
N PRO A 48 55.21 69.69 1.25
CA PRO A 48 56.47 68.94 1.08
C PRO A 48 56.95 68.02 2.25
N GLU A 49 57.85 67.10 1.88
CA GLU A 49 59.00 66.54 2.61
C GLU A 49 58.89 65.73 3.94
N LYS A 50 59.69 64.64 3.92
CA LYS A 50 60.64 64.15 4.94
C LYS A 50 60.31 62.87 5.73
N SER A 51 61.00 61.80 5.33
CA SER A 51 61.66 60.76 6.16
C SER A 51 60.87 60.10 7.30
N GLN A 52 60.51 58.84 7.10
CA GLN A 52 60.53 57.74 8.07
C GLN A 52 60.22 56.45 7.29
N GLN A 53 61.24 55.63 7.01
CA GLN A 53 61.42 54.34 7.69
C GLN A 53 60.15 53.48 7.66
N GLU A 54 59.96 52.77 6.56
CA GLU A 54 59.49 51.38 6.65
C GLU A 54 60.77 50.54 6.62
N GLU A 55 61.39 50.46 7.80
CA GLU A 55 62.37 49.43 8.10
C GLU A 55 61.72 48.08 7.84
N ASP A 56 62.41 47.24 7.07
CA ASP A 56 62.09 45.84 6.84
C ASP A 56 61.80 45.20 8.22
N GLU A 57 60.53 44.94 8.53
CA GLU A 57 60.12 44.42 9.85
C GLU A 57 60.85 43.10 10.17
N ASN A 58 61.30 42.39 9.12
CA ASN A 58 62.13 41.20 9.18
C ASN A 58 63.56 41.47 9.66
N ASP A 59 64.19 42.58 9.28
CA ASP A 59 65.58 42.93 9.68
C ASP A 59 65.71 43.15 11.19
N LYS A 60 64.63 43.58 11.84
CA LYS A 60 64.56 43.75 13.30
C LYS A 60 64.66 42.41 14.04
N TYR A 61 64.12 41.33 13.46
CA TYR A 61 64.22 39.97 14.04
C TYR A 61 65.59 39.33 13.79
N LEU A 62 66.26 39.68 12.68
CA LEU A 62 67.62 39.22 12.36
C LEU A 62 68.70 39.80 13.29
N HIS A 63 68.37 40.82 14.07
CA HIS A 63 69.29 41.55 14.94
C HIS A 63 68.98 41.44 16.43
N SER A 64 68.10 40.51 16.83
CA SER A 64 67.82 40.31 18.25
C SER A 64 69.09 39.93 19.04
N PRO A 65 69.21 40.35 20.32
CA PRO A 65 70.39 40.11 21.14
C PRO A 65 70.79 38.63 21.21
N MET A 66 69.80 37.73 21.10
CA MET A 66 70.02 36.29 21.14
C MET A 66 70.57 35.72 19.83
N VAL A 67 70.15 36.27 18.68
CA VAL A 67 70.66 35.90 17.34
C VAL A 67 72.08 36.45 17.13
N ARG A 68 72.36 37.67 17.58
CA ARG A 68 73.70 38.27 17.54
C ARG A 68 74.70 37.58 18.48
N ALA A 69 74.28 37.19 19.70
CA ALA A 69 75.13 36.47 20.64
C ALA A 69 75.48 35.05 20.14
N LEU A 70 74.56 34.38 19.46
CA LEU A 70 74.80 33.08 18.85
C LEU A 70 75.72 33.17 17.62
N GLY A 71 75.56 34.21 16.79
CA GLY A 71 76.41 34.46 15.62
C GLY A 71 77.87 34.83 15.99
N ALA A 72 78.06 35.63 17.04
CA ALA A 72 79.39 36.03 17.49
C ALA A 72 80.24 34.87 18.02
N LYS A 73 79.63 33.80 18.55
CA LYS A 73 80.33 32.65 19.11
C LYS A 73 80.75 31.60 18.07
N VAL A 74 80.27 31.74 16.83
CA VAL A 74 80.51 30.79 15.71
C VAL A 74 81.36 31.39 14.58
N GLY A 75 81.58 32.71 14.55
CA GLY A 75 82.53 33.33 13.62
C GLY A 75 82.08 33.40 12.15
N LEU A 76 80.80 33.73 11.91
CA LEU A 76 80.23 33.92 10.56
C LEU A 76 79.34 35.17 10.52
N ASN A 77 79.33 35.87 9.37
CA ASN A 77 78.63 37.14 9.13
C ASN A 77 77.13 37.07 9.46
N ALA A 78 76.57 38.12 10.08
CA ALA A 78 75.22 38.15 10.64
C ALA A 78 74.10 37.81 9.63
N GLU A 79 74.26 38.12 8.35
CA GLU A 79 73.32 37.73 7.28
C GLU A 79 73.33 36.21 6.95
N GLN A 80 74.49 35.55 7.05
CA GLN A 80 74.58 34.10 6.85
C GLN A 80 74.01 33.31 8.02
N ALA A 81 74.16 33.82 9.25
CA ALA A 81 73.54 33.21 10.43
C ALA A 81 72.01 33.35 10.41
N ALA A 82 71.49 34.50 9.97
CA ALA A 82 70.07 34.76 9.76
C ALA A 82 69.44 33.79 8.75
N THR A 83 70.02 33.70 7.55
CA THR A 83 69.54 32.78 6.50
C THR A 83 69.67 31.32 6.91
N ALA A 84 70.77 30.92 7.55
CA ALA A 84 70.94 29.57 8.08
C ALA A 84 69.89 29.21 9.15
N PHE A 85 69.54 30.16 10.03
CA PHE A 85 68.51 29.94 11.05
C PHE A 85 67.12 29.82 10.44
N THR A 86 66.77 30.65 9.46
CA THR A 86 65.50 30.56 8.72
C THR A 86 65.37 29.24 7.95
N VAL A 87 66.44 28.83 7.25
CA VAL A 87 66.48 27.54 6.54
C VAL A 87 66.39 26.38 7.53
N ALA A 88 67.12 26.43 8.65
CA ALA A 88 67.04 25.40 9.68
C ALA A 88 65.63 25.31 10.29
N ASN A 89 64.98 26.44 10.57
CA ASN A 89 63.60 26.46 11.06
C ASN A 89 62.62 25.86 10.04
N PHE A 90 62.76 26.22 8.76
CA PHE A 90 61.94 25.66 7.69
C PHE A 90 62.15 24.15 7.54
N VAL A 91 63.39 23.65 7.61
CA VAL A 91 63.68 22.21 7.54
C VAL A 91 63.09 21.48 8.74
N VAL A 92 63.18 22.04 9.95
CA VAL A 92 62.54 21.46 11.15
C VAL A 92 61.02 21.42 11.00
N LEU A 93 60.40 22.51 10.52
CA LEU A 93 58.95 22.57 10.29
C LEU A 93 58.51 21.61 9.18
N ALA A 94 59.21 21.60 8.04
CA ALA A 94 58.95 20.70 6.92
C ALA A 94 59.15 19.24 7.31
N GLY A 95 60.14 18.93 8.15
CA GLY A 95 60.33 17.61 8.72
C GLY A 95 59.18 17.18 9.62
N LEU A 96 58.70 18.08 10.50
CA LEU A 96 57.57 17.80 11.39
C LEU A 96 56.26 17.61 10.61
N VAL A 97 55.98 18.51 9.65
CA VAL A 97 54.81 18.41 8.76
C VAL A 97 54.90 17.17 7.89
N GLY A 98 56.06 16.88 7.30
CA GLY A 98 56.31 15.70 6.47
C GLY A 98 56.09 14.40 7.25
N TRP A 99 56.59 14.33 8.49
CA TRP A 99 56.36 13.19 9.38
C TRP A 99 54.88 13.01 9.74
N PHE A 100 54.18 14.11 10.04
CA PHE A 100 52.75 14.08 10.36
C PHE A 100 51.89 13.65 9.15
N LEU A 101 52.19 14.16 7.95
CA LEU A 101 51.52 13.78 6.70
C LEU A 101 51.80 12.33 6.32
N ALA A 102 53.06 11.89 6.39
CA ALA A 102 53.45 10.51 6.12
C ALA A 102 52.75 9.52 7.06
N LYS A 103 52.46 9.93 8.31
CA LYS A 103 51.72 9.11 9.27
C LYS A 103 50.21 9.11 9.04
N THR A 104 49.61 10.23 8.61
CA THR A 104 48.15 10.40 8.57
C THR A 104 47.54 10.05 7.21
N LEU A 105 48.16 10.47 6.10
CA LEU A 105 47.65 10.26 4.73
C LEU A 105 47.40 8.79 4.36
N PRO A 106 48.34 7.84 4.57
CA PRO A 106 48.13 6.46 4.13
C PRO A 106 46.99 5.78 4.88
N LYS A 107 46.70 6.20 6.11
CA LYS A 107 45.55 5.68 6.88
C LYS A 107 44.23 6.11 6.24
N THR A 108 44.07 7.41 5.95
CA THR A 108 42.83 7.94 5.36
C THR A 108 42.56 7.40 3.96
N PHE A 109 43.58 7.27 3.11
CA PHE A 109 43.41 6.68 1.78
C PHE A 109 43.03 5.21 1.84
N ARG A 110 43.61 4.44 2.77
CA ARG A 110 43.27 3.02 2.98
C ARG A 110 41.84 2.85 3.51
N ASP A 111 41.41 3.69 4.44
CA ASP A 111 40.05 3.67 4.97
C ASP A 111 39.03 3.99 3.86
N ARG A 112 39.31 5.00 3.03
CA ARG A 112 38.46 5.35 1.87
C ARG A 112 38.41 4.23 0.84
N ASN A 113 39.55 3.63 0.49
CA ASN A 113 39.58 2.54 -0.47
C ASN A 113 38.80 1.31 0.03
N THR A 114 38.94 0.98 1.32
CA THR A 114 38.18 -0.10 1.96
C THR A 114 36.69 0.20 1.96
N SER A 115 36.30 1.45 2.24
CA SER A 115 34.90 1.88 2.20
C SER A 115 34.31 1.80 0.80
N ILE A 116 35.04 2.24 -0.23
CA ILE A 116 34.60 2.16 -1.63
C ILE A 116 34.46 0.70 -2.05
N GLN A 117 35.45 -0.15 -1.74
CA GLN A 117 35.38 -1.57 -2.06
C GLN A 117 34.18 -2.23 -1.39
N LYS A 118 33.93 -1.91 -0.11
CA LYS A 118 32.75 -2.39 0.60
C LYS A 118 31.45 -1.91 -0.05
N GLN A 119 31.33 -0.62 -0.35
CA GLN A 119 30.13 -0.07 -1.00
C GLN A 119 29.89 -0.70 -2.38
N LEU A 120 30.95 -1.02 -3.13
CA LEU A 120 30.84 -1.65 -4.44
C LEU A 120 30.37 -3.11 -4.31
N VAL A 121 30.88 -3.84 -3.31
CA VAL A 121 30.40 -5.20 -2.99
C VAL A 121 28.95 -5.16 -2.51
N ASP A 122 28.61 -4.27 -1.58
CA ASP A 122 27.25 -4.12 -1.05
C ASP A 122 26.26 -3.72 -2.15
N ALA A 123 26.65 -2.84 -3.08
CA ALA A 123 25.83 -2.46 -4.23
C ALA A 123 25.63 -3.62 -5.21
N ARG A 124 26.67 -4.43 -5.45
CA ARG A 124 26.55 -5.64 -6.28
C ARG A 124 25.62 -6.66 -5.65
N SER A 125 25.78 -6.96 -4.36
CA SER A 125 24.89 -7.90 -3.66
C SER A 125 23.46 -7.38 -3.63
N ALA A 126 23.24 -6.08 -3.40
CA ALA A 126 21.91 -5.50 -3.43
C ALA A 126 21.25 -5.59 -4.83
N THR A 127 22.05 -5.44 -5.90
CA THR A 127 21.56 -5.59 -7.28
C THR A 127 21.23 -7.05 -7.59
N GLU A 128 22.08 -7.98 -7.16
CA GLU A 128 21.84 -9.42 -7.33
C GLU A 128 20.59 -9.87 -6.58
N ASP A 129 20.41 -9.45 -5.33
CA ASP A 129 19.22 -9.72 -4.53
C ASP A 129 17.96 -9.12 -5.17
N ALA A 130 18.04 -7.90 -5.69
CA ALA A 130 16.92 -7.25 -6.38
C ALA A 130 16.54 -8.02 -7.65
N ASN A 131 17.53 -8.45 -8.45
CA ASN A 131 17.29 -9.25 -9.66
C ASN A 131 16.74 -10.64 -9.33
N ALA A 132 17.21 -11.28 -8.27
CA ALA A 132 16.68 -12.56 -7.80
C ALA A 132 15.21 -12.43 -7.36
N ARG A 133 14.86 -11.35 -6.66
CA ARG A 133 13.46 -11.05 -6.29
C ARG A 133 12.60 -10.77 -7.51
N LEU A 134 13.10 -9.98 -8.46
CA LEU A 134 12.38 -9.66 -9.70
C LEU A 134 12.07 -10.93 -10.50
N SER A 135 13.08 -11.77 -10.76
CA SER A 135 12.87 -13.03 -11.49
C SER A 135 11.93 -13.99 -10.76
N SER A 136 11.95 -14.04 -9.41
CA SER A 136 10.96 -14.82 -8.66
C SER A 136 9.54 -14.26 -8.81
N VAL A 137 9.36 -12.95 -8.87
CA VAL A 137 8.04 -12.32 -9.04
C VAL A 137 7.53 -12.53 -10.47
N GLU A 138 8.38 -12.33 -11.48
CA GLU A 138 8.06 -12.59 -12.88
C GLU A 138 7.68 -14.06 -13.10
N GLY A 139 8.42 -15.00 -12.51
CA GLY A 139 8.09 -16.42 -12.52
C GLY A 139 6.71 -16.70 -11.91
N ARG A 140 6.39 -16.07 -10.77
CA ARG A 140 5.06 -16.19 -10.16
C ARG A 140 3.95 -15.57 -11.02
N LEU A 141 4.18 -14.40 -11.61
CA LEU A 141 3.22 -13.73 -12.48
C LEU A 141 2.91 -14.58 -13.73
N SER A 142 3.95 -15.13 -14.38
CA SER A 142 3.76 -15.99 -15.54
C SER A 142 2.95 -17.27 -15.22
N LYS A 143 3.10 -17.80 -14.00
CA LYS A 143 2.32 -18.94 -13.52
C LYS A 143 0.86 -18.56 -13.23
N LEU A 144 0.64 -17.38 -12.64
CA LEU A 144 -0.69 -16.88 -12.32
C LEU A 144 -1.56 -16.72 -13.58
N ASP A 145 -1.00 -16.30 -14.70
CA ASP A 145 -1.76 -16.21 -15.97
C ASP A 145 -2.33 -17.57 -16.39
N GLY A 146 -1.52 -18.63 -16.27
CA GLY A 146 -1.95 -20.01 -16.52
C GLY A 146 -3.00 -20.51 -15.52
N GLU A 147 -2.82 -20.20 -14.23
CA GLU A 147 -3.78 -20.55 -13.18
C GLU A 147 -5.12 -19.83 -13.37
N ILE A 148 -5.12 -18.56 -13.76
CA ILE A 148 -6.33 -17.78 -14.08
C ILE A 148 -7.05 -18.37 -15.29
N ALA A 149 -6.31 -18.74 -16.35
CA ALA A 149 -6.89 -19.36 -17.53
C ALA A 149 -7.54 -20.71 -17.18
N ALA A 150 -6.85 -21.53 -16.38
CA ALA A 150 -7.39 -22.81 -15.90
C ALA A 150 -8.64 -22.62 -15.02
N MET A 151 -8.62 -21.64 -14.12
CA MET A 151 -9.75 -21.32 -13.25
C MET A 151 -10.96 -20.86 -14.06
N ARG A 152 -10.76 -20.02 -15.09
CA ARG A 152 -11.85 -19.60 -15.99
C ARG A 152 -12.43 -20.77 -16.77
N ALA A 153 -11.59 -21.60 -17.37
CA ALA A 153 -12.05 -22.78 -18.11
C ALA A 153 -12.83 -23.76 -17.21
N GLN A 154 -12.37 -23.95 -15.97
CA GLN A 154 -13.08 -24.78 -14.99
C GLN A 154 -14.41 -24.15 -14.58
N ALA A 155 -14.45 -22.84 -14.30
CA ALA A 155 -15.67 -22.14 -13.94
C ALA A 155 -16.72 -22.16 -15.07
N GLU A 156 -16.30 -22.00 -16.33
CA GLU A 156 -17.20 -22.11 -17.48
C GLU A 156 -17.78 -23.52 -17.62
N LYS A 157 -16.94 -24.55 -17.42
CA LYS A 157 -17.38 -25.95 -17.44
C LYS A 157 -18.36 -26.25 -16.31
N ASP A 158 -18.04 -25.82 -15.09
CA ASP A 158 -18.88 -26.04 -13.91
C ASP A 158 -20.21 -25.29 -14.04
N SER A 159 -20.19 -24.05 -14.53
CA SER A 159 -21.40 -23.28 -14.82
C SER A 159 -22.31 -23.99 -15.81
N ALA A 160 -21.76 -24.56 -16.90
CA ALA A 160 -22.55 -25.28 -17.89
C ALA A 160 -23.13 -26.60 -17.34
N LEU A 161 -22.42 -27.27 -16.42
CA LEU A 161 -22.93 -28.47 -15.75
C LEU A 161 -24.02 -28.13 -14.73
N ASP A 162 -23.82 -27.07 -13.95
CA ASP A 162 -24.80 -26.61 -12.98
C ASP A 162 -26.07 -26.09 -13.66
N GLU A 163 -25.96 -25.36 -14.78
CA GLU A 163 -27.12 -24.93 -15.56
C GLU A 163 -27.96 -26.13 -16.00
N ARG A 164 -27.33 -27.19 -16.51
CA ARG A 164 -28.04 -28.43 -16.90
C ARG A 164 -28.68 -29.14 -15.70
N ARG A 165 -27.97 -29.20 -14.57
CA ARG A 165 -28.48 -29.83 -13.35
C ARG A 165 -29.68 -29.08 -12.78
N ILE A 166 -29.60 -27.75 -12.73
CA ILE A 166 -30.68 -26.88 -12.28
C ILE A 166 -31.87 -26.99 -13.24
N ALA A 167 -31.64 -26.95 -14.55
CA ALA A 167 -32.72 -27.09 -15.52
C ALA A 167 -33.46 -28.43 -15.37
N ALA A 168 -32.71 -29.54 -15.16
CA ALA A 168 -33.30 -30.84 -14.90
C ALA A 168 -34.12 -30.87 -13.60
N SER A 169 -33.57 -30.36 -12.49
CA SER A 169 -34.31 -30.33 -11.22
C SER A 169 -35.55 -29.43 -11.28
N VAL A 170 -35.47 -28.32 -11.99
CA VAL A 170 -36.62 -27.41 -12.18
C VAL A 170 -37.72 -28.07 -12.99
N GLU A 171 -37.39 -28.84 -14.04
CA GLU A 171 -38.41 -29.55 -14.82
C GLU A 171 -39.05 -30.69 -14.00
N GLU A 172 -38.27 -31.41 -13.19
CA GLU A 172 -38.79 -32.42 -12.26
C GLU A 172 -39.72 -31.80 -11.21
N GLU A 173 -39.31 -30.68 -10.59
CA GLU A 173 -40.12 -29.95 -9.63
C GLU A 173 -41.41 -29.42 -10.25
N LYS A 174 -41.33 -28.87 -11.46
CA LYS A 174 -42.49 -28.42 -12.23
C LYS A 174 -43.48 -29.56 -12.45
N GLN A 175 -43.02 -30.73 -12.89
CA GLN A 175 -43.89 -31.90 -13.08
C GLN A 175 -44.55 -32.33 -11.77
N LYS A 176 -43.79 -32.33 -10.67
CA LYS A 176 -44.33 -32.65 -9.33
C LYS A 176 -45.38 -31.65 -8.87
N ILE A 177 -45.16 -30.35 -9.11
CA ILE A 177 -46.13 -29.29 -8.78
C ILE A 177 -47.40 -29.46 -9.60
N LEU A 178 -47.30 -29.73 -10.91
CA LEU A 178 -48.46 -29.97 -11.76
C LEU A 178 -49.26 -31.18 -11.29
N ALA A 179 -48.60 -32.31 -11.01
CA ALA A 179 -49.27 -33.50 -10.51
C ALA A 179 -49.96 -33.28 -9.16
N ALA A 180 -49.31 -32.54 -8.24
CA ALA A 180 -49.90 -32.19 -6.96
C ALA A 180 -51.12 -31.26 -7.12
N ALA A 181 -51.01 -30.26 -8.01
CA ALA A 181 -52.11 -29.34 -8.30
C ALA A 181 -53.30 -30.05 -8.94
N GLU A 182 -53.06 -30.96 -9.90
CA GLU A 182 -54.11 -31.78 -10.52
C GLU A 182 -54.83 -32.66 -9.48
N GLN A 183 -54.07 -33.28 -8.57
CA GLN A 183 -54.63 -34.07 -7.48
C GLN A 183 -55.46 -33.21 -6.52
N GLU A 184 -54.98 -32.02 -6.17
CA GLU A 184 -55.68 -31.08 -5.29
C GLU A 184 -56.97 -30.56 -5.93
N ILE A 185 -56.92 -30.18 -7.21
CA ILE A 185 -58.11 -29.77 -7.98
C ILE A 185 -59.13 -30.91 -8.02
N THR A 186 -58.69 -32.15 -8.28
CA THR A 186 -59.60 -33.32 -8.33
C THR A 186 -60.24 -33.57 -6.97
N ALA A 187 -59.47 -33.48 -5.87
CA ALA A 187 -59.99 -33.65 -4.53
C ALA A 187 -60.97 -32.53 -4.15
N ALA A 188 -60.63 -31.26 -4.44
CA ALA A 188 -61.46 -30.10 -4.16
C ALA A 188 -62.76 -30.11 -4.97
N THR A 189 -62.70 -30.49 -6.25
CA THR A 189 -63.89 -30.60 -7.12
C THR A 189 -64.82 -31.72 -6.65
N ALA A 190 -64.30 -32.89 -6.28
CA ALA A 190 -65.09 -33.98 -5.72
C ALA A 190 -65.76 -33.57 -4.39
N LEU A 191 -65.04 -32.83 -3.53
CA LEU A 191 -65.58 -32.29 -2.29
C LEU A 191 -66.69 -31.26 -2.55
N ALA A 192 -66.48 -30.33 -3.49
CA ALA A 192 -67.48 -29.34 -3.87
C ALA A 192 -68.75 -29.99 -4.44
N GLN A 193 -68.62 -31.00 -5.31
CA GLN A 193 -69.77 -31.75 -5.83
C GLN A 193 -70.56 -32.43 -4.71
N ARG A 194 -69.87 -33.06 -3.76
CA ARG A 194 -70.51 -33.68 -2.59
C ARG A 194 -71.26 -32.67 -1.73
N GLN A 195 -70.68 -31.49 -1.49
CA GLN A 195 -71.33 -30.41 -0.75
C GLN A 195 -72.59 -29.92 -1.45
N ILE A 196 -72.55 -29.73 -2.77
CA ILE A 196 -73.73 -29.33 -3.56
C ILE A 196 -74.82 -30.40 -3.48
N GLN A 197 -74.47 -31.69 -3.61
CA GLN A 197 -75.44 -32.79 -3.49
C GLN A 197 -76.09 -32.84 -2.10
N GLN A 198 -75.30 -32.68 -1.04
CA GLN A 198 -75.81 -32.64 0.33
C GLN A 198 -76.77 -31.47 0.54
N TYR A 199 -76.39 -30.27 0.09
CA TYR A 199 -77.23 -29.08 0.20
C TYR A 199 -78.54 -29.23 -0.59
N ALA A 200 -78.47 -29.78 -1.81
CA ALA A 200 -79.66 -30.04 -2.61
C ALA A 200 -80.59 -31.08 -1.96
N ALA A 201 -80.03 -32.14 -1.36
CA ALA A 201 -80.80 -33.15 -0.64
C ALA A 201 -81.49 -32.56 0.59
N GLU A 202 -80.78 -31.74 1.37
CA GLU A 202 -81.34 -31.04 2.53
C GLU A 202 -82.48 -30.10 2.13
N LEU A 203 -82.31 -29.31 1.07
CA LEU A 203 -83.35 -28.43 0.53
C LEU A 203 -84.57 -29.22 0.03
N ALA A 204 -84.35 -30.36 -0.63
CA ALA A 204 -85.43 -31.22 -1.09
C ALA A 204 -86.22 -31.83 0.07
N ILE A 205 -85.53 -32.30 1.12
CA ILE A 205 -86.16 -32.80 2.35
C ILE A 205 -86.97 -31.68 3.03
N GLU A 206 -86.41 -30.48 3.15
CA GLU A 206 -87.09 -29.34 3.74
C GLU A 206 -88.36 -28.97 2.96
N GLN A 207 -88.30 -28.94 1.61
CA GLN A 207 -89.48 -28.69 0.78
C GLN A 207 -90.52 -29.82 0.86
N ALA A 208 -90.08 -31.08 0.91
CA ALA A 208 -90.96 -32.22 1.07
C ALA A 208 -91.68 -32.17 2.43
N ALA A 209 -90.94 -31.89 3.52
CA ALA A 209 -91.50 -31.74 4.86
C ALA A 209 -92.56 -30.63 4.92
N ARG A 210 -92.34 -29.50 4.24
CA ARG A 210 -93.34 -28.41 4.15
C ARG A 210 -94.60 -28.81 3.39
N LYS A 211 -94.49 -29.69 2.39
CA LYS A 211 -95.62 -30.15 1.56
C LYS A 211 -96.32 -31.40 2.13
N LEU A 212 -95.76 -32.04 3.15
CA LEU A 212 -96.27 -33.29 3.72
C LEU A 212 -97.47 -32.99 4.62
N VAL A 213 -98.68 -33.33 4.16
CA VAL A 213 -99.92 -33.24 4.94
C VAL A 213 -100.25 -34.62 5.49
N VAL A 214 -100.08 -34.83 6.79
CA VAL A 214 -100.38 -36.11 7.44
C VAL A 214 -101.89 -36.18 7.73
N THR A 215 -102.57 -37.11 7.06
CA THR A 215 -103.98 -37.44 7.31
C THR A 215 -104.09 -38.77 8.06
N ALA A 216 -105.20 -38.97 8.79
CA ALA A 216 -105.41 -40.20 9.58
C ALA A 216 -105.43 -41.49 8.73
N GLU A 217 -105.75 -41.39 7.44
CA GLU A 217 -105.70 -42.50 6.48
C GLU A 217 -104.26 -42.85 6.10
N THR A 218 -103.43 -41.84 5.81
CA THR A 218 -102.00 -42.02 5.51
C THR A 218 -101.26 -42.68 6.67
N ASP A 219 -101.59 -42.31 7.91
CA ASP A 219 -100.97 -42.87 9.11
C ASP A 219 -101.31 -44.36 9.31
N ARG A 220 -102.56 -44.77 9.09
CA ARG A 220 -102.97 -46.18 9.12
C ARG A 220 -102.25 -47.02 8.06
N LEU A 221 -102.10 -46.50 6.84
CA LEU A 221 -101.36 -47.17 5.77
C LEU A 221 -99.87 -47.29 6.10
N LEU A 222 -99.26 -46.28 6.72
CA LEU A 222 -97.87 -46.34 7.18
C LEU A 222 -97.67 -47.45 8.22
N VAL A 223 -98.52 -47.51 9.24
CA VAL A 223 -98.46 -48.53 10.30
C VAL A 223 -98.64 -49.93 9.72
N GLN A 224 -99.59 -50.13 8.81
CA GLN A 224 -99.81 -51.43 8.14
C GLN A 224 -98.58 -51.84 7.31
N SER A 225 -98.02 -50.92 6.51
CA SER A 225 -96.84 -51.20 5.68
C SER A 225 -95.58 -51.47 6.49
N PHE A 226 -95.45 -50.84 7.67
CA PHE A 226 -94.35 -51.07 8.59
C PHE A 226 -94.46 -52.44 9.26
N ALA A 227 -95.65 -52.79 9.76
CA ALA A 227 -95.92 -54.11 10.33
C ALA A 227 -95.69 -55.25 9.32
N GLN A 228 -96.06 -55.03 8.06
CA GLN A 228 -95.81 -55.97 6.96
C GLN A 228 -94.31 -56.09 6.63
N ARG A 229 -93.54 -55.00 6.70
CA ARG A 229 -92.08 -55.03 6.53
C ARG A 229 -91.37 -55.77 7.66
N LEU A 230 -91.77 -55.57 8.92
CA LEU A 230 -91.24 -56.33 10.06
C LEU A 230 -91.47 -57.83 9.88
N THR A 231 -92.70 -58.22 9.54
CA THR A 231 -93.07 -59.63 9.32
C THR A 231 -92.34 -60.22 8.08
N GLY A 232 -92.11 -59.42 7.06
CA GLY A 232 -91.39 -59.82 5.84
C GLY A 232 -89.86 -59.93 6.00
N ASP A 233 -89.26 -59.22 6.95
CA ASP A 233 -87.81 -59.28 7.23
C ASP A 233 -87.47 -60.43 8.18
N ASP A 234 -88.37 -60.74 9.13
CA ASP A 234 -88.28 -61.94 9.98
C ASP A 234 -88.37 -63.25 9.19
N SER A 235 -89.04 -63.25 8.03
CA SER A 235 -89.13 -64.42 7.13
C SER A 235 -87.92 -64.57 6.19
N LYS A 236 -87.08 -63.54 6.02
CA LYS A 236 -85.86 -63.60 5.19
C LYS A 236 -84.59 -63.93 5.96
N LYS A 237 -84.52 -63.65 7.27
CA LYS A 237 -83.34 -63.94 8.12
C LYS A 237 -83.16 -65.43 8.48
N GLY A 238 -84.05 -66.31 8.01
CA GLY A 238 -84.01 -67.76 8.22
C GLY A 238 -83.42 -68.59 7.07
N GLN A 239 -82.89 -67.98 6.00
CA GLN A 239 -82.28 -68.69 4.87
C GLN A 239 -81.02 -67.95 4.36
N ASN A 240 -79.86 -68.40 4.85
CA ASN A 240 -78.49 -68.20 4.34
C ASN A 240 -77.97 -66.78 4.12
#